data_AF-M5GCR5-F1
#
_entry.id   AF-M5GCR5-F1
#
_cell.length_a   1.000
_cell.length_b   1.000
_cell.length_c   1.000
_cell.angle_alpha   90.00
_cell.angle_beta   90.00
_cell.angle_gamma   90.00
#
_symmetry.space_group_name_H-M   'P 1'
#
loop_
_entity.id
_entity.type
_entity.pdbx_description
1 polymer ?
#
loop_
_entity_poly.entity_id
_entity_poly.type
_entity_poly.pdbx_seq_one_letter_code
_entity_poly.pdbx_strand_id
1 'polypeptide(L)'
;MDYERTGFPNTASVVGTEVGASFKGLGDNTSEGDKTCLAFLDKALTQRGPDSALYMSFGTLMYPDLEHIRYLLEVLMSLEEPIPFIFATAGMRPIVSDEMAKKVNESGRGLIVPWAPQQAIFLHPATGWALSHCGAGAMYESLCQSVPLIAWPIAVDQPQHARWMSETLDTAFELLQVRVGLGQKKAFRGGPEGTEIVGTEEAIKAEIRDVLKRCKSEEGHRKRANAKRVKQQIKEARTAGGQIDQHYELLRQAIVV
;
A
#
# COMPACT_ATOMS: atom_id res chain seq x y z
N MET A 1 0.20 -34.99 24.80
CA MET A 1 1.20 -33.99 24.38
C MET A 1 0.44 -33.00 23.53
N ASP A 2 -0.17 -32.02 24.21
CA ASP A 2 -0.99 -30.99 23.60
C ASP A 2 -0.09 -29.98 22.90
N TYR A 3 -0.26 -29.87 21.58
CA TYR A 3 0.36 -28.82 20.79
C TYR A 3 -0.59 -27.63 20.82
N GLU A 4 -0.44 -26.77 21.84
CA GLU A 4 -1.07 -25.45 21.84
C GLU A 4 -0.59 -24.69 20.61
N ARG A 5 -1.48 -24.56 19.62
CA ARG A 5 -1.33 -23.61 18.51
C ARG A 5 -1.41 -22.21 19.12
N THR A 6 -0.25 -21.63 19.38
CA THR A 6 -0.10 -20.19 19.57
C THR A 6 -0.54 -19.51 18.28
N GLY A 7 -1.78 -18.99 18.30
CA GLY A 7 -2.40 -18.34 17.16
C GLY A 7 -1.62 -17.08 16.76
N PHE A 8 -1.28 -16.98 15.48
CA PHE A 8 -0.83 -15.72 14.88
C PHE A 8 -1.92 -14.66 15.11
N PRO A 9 -1.62 -13.53 15.78
CA PRO A 9 -2.65 -12.72 16.41
C PRO A 9 -3.51 -11.89 15.44
N ASN A 10 -3.12 -11.76 14.16
CA ASN A 10 -3.83 -11.04 13.11
C ASN A 10 -3.82 -11.88 11.81
N THR A 11 -5.00 -12.20 11.27
CA THR A 11 -5.13 -12.95 10.01
C THR A 11 -5.91 -12.12 8.99
N ALA A 12 -5.29 -11.82 7.85
CA ALA A 12 -6.04 -11.58 6.63
C ALA A 12 -6.36 -12.97 6.06
N SER A 13 -7.63 -13.35 6.05
CA SER A 13 -8.05 -14.60 5.42
C SER A 13 -8.69 -14.27 4.08
N VAL A 14 -8.16 -14.90 3.03
CA VAL A 14 -8.80 -14.96 1.72
C VAL A 14 -9.47 -16.32 1.66
N VAL A 15 -10.79 -16.36 1.83
CA VAL A 15 -11.58 -17.58 1.64
C VAL A 15 -12.44 -17.37 0.39
N GLY A 16 -11.93 -17.84 -0.75
CA GLY A 16 -12.58 -17.59 -2.04
C GLY A 16 -12.48 -16.13 -2.50
N THR A 17 -13.59 -15.55 -2.97
CA THR A 17 -13.69 -14.13 -3.38
C THR A 17 -13.78 -13.14 -2.21
N GLU A 18 -13.73 -13.62 -0.97
CA GLU A 18 -13.82 -12.77 0.21
C GLU A 18 -12.45 -12.43 0.77
N VAL A 19 -12.17 -11.13 0.88
CA VAL A 19 -11.16 -10.64 1.82
C VAL A 19 -11.83 -10.37 3.15
N GLY A 20 -11.76 -11.34 4.06
CA GLY A 20 -12.13 -11.13 5.46
C GLY A 20 -11.11 -10.20 6.13
N ALA A 21 -11.42 -8.91 6.23
CA ALA A 21 -10.67 -7.99 7.07
C ALA A 21 -11.31 -7.98 8.47
N SER A 22 -10.77 -8.82 9.37
CA SER A 22 -11.11 -8.75 10.80
C SER A 22 -10.12 -7.81 11.46
N PHE A 23 -10.60 -6.63 11.86
CA PHE A 23 -9.80 -5.65 12.58
C PHE A 23 -9.97 -5.94 14.07
N LYS A 24 -8.93 -6.50 14.72
CA LYS A 24 -8.87 -6.38 16.18
C LYS A 24 -8.74 -4.90 16.50
N GLY A 25 -9.66 -4.37 17.31
CA GLY A 25 -9.43 -3.10 17.98
C GLY A 25 -8.10 -3.18 18.75
N LEU A 26 -7.37 -2.07 18.79
CA LEU A 26 -6.14 -1.96 19.59
C LEU A 26 -6.49 -2.28 21.05
N GLY A 27 -6.13 -3.49 21.50
CA GLY A 27 -6.18 -3.90 22.91
C GLY A 27 -4.80 -3.75 23.55
N ASP A 28 -4.73 -3.90 24.87
CA ASP A 28 -3.52 -3.64 25.70
C ASP A 28 -2.26 -4.48 25.36
N ASN A 29 -2.33 -5.40 24.39
CA ASN A 29 -1.22 -6.26 23.94
C ASN A 29 -0.53 -5.77 22.63
N THR A 30 -0.58 -4.47 22.32
CA THR A 30 0.18 -3.90 21.18
C THR A 30 1.69 -3.99 21.39
N SER A 31 2.43 -4.48 20.39
CA SER A 31 3.89 -4.58 20.48
C SER A 31 4.53 -3.18 20.52
N GLU A 32 5.76 -3.07 21.04
CA GLU A 32 6.47 -1.79 21.11
C GLU A 32 6.73 -1.19 19.71
N GLY A 33 6.94 -2.04 18.71
CA GLY A 33 7.06 -1.62 17.31
C GLY A 33 5.75 -1.03 16.77
N ASP A 34 4.60 -1.60 17.16
CA ASP A 34 3.29 -1.07 16.77
C ASP A 34 3.05 0.30 17.39
N LYS A 35 3.35 0.47 18.68
CA LYS A 35 3.26 1.76 19.38
C LYS A 35 4.14 2.81 18.73
N THR A 36 5.36 2.44 18.33
CA THR A 36 6.30 3.35 17.66
C THR A 36 5.73 3.85 16.32
N CYS A 37 5.15 2.96 15.52
CA CYS A 37 4.52 3.32 14.25
C CYS A 37 3.33 4.27 14.45
N LEU A 38 2.45 3.97 15.42
CA LEU A 38 1.28 4.80 15.69
C LEU A 38 1.66 6.17 16.25
N ALA A 39 2.62 6.24 17.19
CA ALA A 39 3.12 7.50 17.72
C ALA A 39 3.75 8.40 16.62
N PHE A 40 4.42 7.79 15.64
CA PHE A 40 4.93 8.52 14.47
C PHE A 40 3.77 9.14 13.65
N LEU A 41 2.69 8.38 13.43
CA LEU A 41 1.52 8.88 12.71
C LEU A 41 0.72 9.91 13.52
N ASP A 42 0.62 9.79 14.84
CA ASP A 42 0.00 10.80 15.72
C ASP A 42 0.75 12.14 15.60
N LYS A 43 2.09 12.10 15.58
CA LYS A 43 2.92 13.28 15.36
C LYS A 43 2.68 13.85 13.95
N ALA A 44 2.62 13.02 12.92
CA ALA A 44 2.33 13.46 11.56
C ALA A 44 0.95 14.13 11.48
N LEU A 45 -0.08 13.54 12.10
CA LEU A 45 -1.42 14.10 12.19
C LEU A 45 -1.43 15.47 12.88
N THR A 46 -0.74 15.58 14.02
CA THR A 46 -0.68 16.83 14.79
C THR A 46 0.04 17.94 14.03
N GLN A 47 1.11 17.60 13.29
CA GLN A 47 1.96 18.59 12.63
C GLN A 47 1.49 18.96 11.21
N ARG A 48 0.82 18.05 10.51
CA ARG A 48 0.49 18.19 9.08
C ARG A 48 -0.97 17.91 8.74
N GLY A 49 -1.77 17.46 9.70
CA GLY A 49 -3.18 17.16 9.49
C GLY A 49 -3.44 15.77 8.90
N PRO A 50 -4.70 15.47 8.58
CA PRO A 50 -5.10 14.18 8.02
C PRO A 50 -4.55 13.98 6.61
N ASP A 51 -4.53 12.73 6.16
CA ASP A 51 -4.09 12.34 4.81
C ASP A 51 -2.67 12.82 4.42
N SER A 52 -1.79 13.05 5.41
CA SER A 52 -0.48 13.69 5.23
C SER A 52 0.70 12.73 5.14
N ALA A 53 0.54 11.50 5.61
CA ALA A 53 1.59 10.49 5.71
C ALA A 53 1.54 9.44 4.58
N LEU A 54 2.70 8.91 4.23
CA LEU A 54 2.88 7.82 3.27
C LEU A 54 3.25 6.51 3.99
N TYR A 55 2.47 5.46 3.79
CA TYR A 55 2.86 4.11 4.21
C TYR A 55 3.52 3.36 3.05
N MET A 56 4.60 2.60 3.28
CA MET A 56 5.30 1.87 2.23
C MET A 56 5.53 0.42 2.65
N SER A 57 5.15 -0.53 1.79
CA SER A 57 5.33 -1.96 2.02
C SER A 57 5.29 -2.75 0.70
N PHE A 58 6.33 -3.56 0.46
CA PHE A 58 6.44 -4.41 -0.73
C PHE A 58 6.11 -5.88 -0.45
N GLY A 59 5.49 -6.18 0.70
CA GLY A 59 5.15 -7.53 1.08
C GLY A 59 6.35 -8.33 1.57
N THR A 60 6.17 -9.65 1.70
CA THR A 60 7.10 -10.54 2.41
C THR A 60 7.89 -11.47 1.47
N LEU A 61 7.57 -11.52 0.19
CA LEU A 61 8.11 -12.53 -0.74
C LEU A 61 8.99 -11.96 -1.85
N MET A 62 8.59 -10.83 -2.43
CA MET A 62 9.28 -10.20 -3.56
C MET A 62 9.61 -8.75 -3.22
N TYR A 63 10.74 -8.26 -3.72
CA TYR A 63 11.24 -6.93 -3.41
C TYR A 63 11.60 -6.17 -4.69
N PRO A 64 11.41 -4.84 -4.71
CA PRO A 64 11.91 -4.00 -5.79
C PRO A 64 13.44 -4.05 -5.88
N ASP A 65 13.95 -3.52 -6.97
CA ASP A 65 15.38 -3.24 -7.11
C ASP A 65 15.86 -2.30 -5.99
N LEU A 66 16.98 -2.67 -5.34
CA LEU A 66 17.49 -1.97 -4.17
C LEU A 66 17.96 -0.54 -4.49
N GLU A 67 18.51 -0.31 -5.69
CA GLU A 67 18.89 1.04 -6.11
C GLU A 67 17.66 1.92 -6.31
N HIS A 68 16.57 1.36 -6.84
CA HIS A 68 15.33 2.11 -6.99
C HIS A 68 14.73 2.50 -5.62
N ILE A 69 14.86 1.64 -4.60
CA ILE A 69 14.47 1.97 -3.22
C ILE A 69 15.36 3.09 -2.66
N ARG A 70 16.67 3.05 -2.91
CA ARG A 70 17.57 4.16 -2.55
C ARG A 70 17.12 5.46 -3.20
N TYR A 71 16.76 5.45 -4.49
CA TYR A 71 16.25 6.63 -5.20
C TYR A 71 14.99 7.19 -4.57
N LEU A 72 14.04 6.34 -4.21
CA LEU A 72 12.82 6.72 -3.50
C LEU A 72 13.14 7.41 -2.16
N LEU A 73 14.00 6.81 -1.34
CA LEU A 73 14.38 7.37 -0.03
C LEU A 73 15.10 8.71 -0.18
N GLU A 74 16.01 8.84 -1.15
CA GLU A 74 16.68 10.11 -1.44
C GLU A 74 15.69 11.19 -1.89
N VAL A 75 14.72 10.85 -2.74
CA VAL A 75 13.66 11.77 -3.13
C VAL A 75 12.89 12.24 -1.90
N LEU A 76 12.35 11.31 -1.09
CA LEU A 76 11.58 11.64 0.12
C LEU A 76 12.36 12.50 1.12
N MET A 77 13.65 12.21 1.31
CA MET A 77 14.52 12.96 2.21
C MET A 77 14.87 14.35 1.67
N SER A 78 14.86 14.53 0.35
CA SER A 78 15.18 15.80 -0.32
C SER A 78 13.98 16.74 -0.52
N LEU A 79 12.74 16.29 -0.28
CA LEU A 79 11.56 17.13 -0.49
C LEU A 79 11.59 18.41 0.36
N GLU A 80 11.35 19.55 -0.29
CA GLU A 80 11.21 20.85 0.36
C GLU A 80 10.03 20.84 1.35
N GLU A 81 8.90 20.29 0.92
CA GLU A 81 7.74 20.01 1.77
C GLU A 81 7.76 18.52 2.17
N PRO A 82 8.21 18.18 3.40
CA PRO A 82 8.39 16.79 3.78
C PRO A 82 7.06 16.03 3.83
N ILE A 83 7.07 14.79 3.37
CA ILE A 83 5.97 13.84 3.54
C ILE A 83 6.42 12.86 4.63
N PRO A 84 5.80 12.84 5.83
CA PRO A 84 6.08 11.83 6.83
C PRO A 84 5.83 10.44 6.26
N PHE A 85 6.75 9.51 6.43
CA PHE A 85 6.57 8.17 5.87
C PHE A 85 6.97 7.05 6.82
N ILE A 86 6.26 5.92 6.73
CA ILE A 86 6.65 4.66 7.37
C ILE A 86 7.02 3.67 6.28
N PHE A 87 8.19 3.05 6.35
CA PHE A 87 8.60 1.97 5.48
C PHE A 87 8.75 0.66 6.26
N ALA A 88 7.87 -0.30 6.00
CA ALA A 88 7.97 -1.66 6.50
C ALA A 88 8.80 -2.54 5.55
N THR A 89 9.95 -3.02 5.99
CA THR A 89 10.86 -3.86 5.17
C THR A 89 10.53 -5.36 5.21
N ALA A 90 9.49 -5.75 5.95
CA ALA A 90 9.01 -7.12 6.10
C ALA A 90 10.06 -8.13 6.62
N GLY A 91 11.08 -7.65 7.34
CA GLY A 91 12.03 -8.48 8.09
C GLY A 91 12.96 -9.39 7.26
N MET A 92 12.94 -9.32 5.93
CA MET A 92 13.79 -10.17 5.08
C MET A 92 14.88 -9.36 4.39
N ARG A 93 16.14 -9.66 4.74
CA ARG A 93 17.39 -9.05 4.20
C ARG A 93 17.46 -7.51 4.38
N PRO A 94 18.66 -6.92 4.37
CA PRO A 94 18.80 -5.47 4.42
C PRO A 94 18.40 -4.88 3.06
N ILE A 95 17.09 -4.71 2.84
CA ILE A 95 16.52 -3.99 1.68
C ILE A 95 16.92 -2.51 1.72
N VAL A 96 17.17 -2.01 2.92
CA VAL A 96 17.74 -0.69 3.19
C VAL A 96 18.99 -0.92 4.02
N SER A 97 20.10 -0.28 3.65
CA SER A 97 21.34 -0.32 4.44
C SER A 97 21.11 0.29 5.84
N ASP A 98 21.79 -0.22 6.86
CA ASP A 98 21.69 0.30 8.23
C ASP A 98 21.99 1.81 8.32
N GLU A 99 22.97 2.29 7.54
CA GLU A 99 23.31 3.72 7.47
C GLU A 99 22.13 4.56 6.98
N MET A 100 21.50 4.17 5.87
CA MET A 100 20.32 4.85 5.34
C MET A 100 19.13 4.76 6.31
N ALA A 101 18.89 3.60 6.91
CA ALA A 101 17.81 3.44 7.89
C ALA A 101 17.99 4.35 9.11
N LYS A 102 19.22 4.40 9.65
CA LYS A 102 19.59 5.31 10.73
C LYS A 102 19.39 6.77 10.32
N LYS A 103 19.90 7.16 9.16
CA LYS A 103 19.76 8.53 8.61
C LYS A 103 18.30 8.96 8.48
N VAL A 104 17.44 8.08 7.96
CA VAL A 104 16.00 8.36 7.82
C VAL A 104 15.35 8.51 9.20
N ASN A 105 15.57 7.56 10.10
CA ASN A 105 14.94 7.55 11.43
C ASN A 105 15.36 8.77 12.27
N GLU A 106 16.65 9.12 12.28
CA GLU A 106 17.18 10.27 13.03
C GLU A 106 16.71 11.62 12.46
N SER A 107 16.40 11.69 11.16
CA SER A 107 15.90 12.93 10.56
C SER A 107 14.49 13.32 11.03
N GLY A 108 13.74 12.37 11.60
CA GLY A 108 12.33 12.54 11.94
C GLY A 108 11.39 12.72 10.72
N ARG A 109 11.90 12.62 9.48
CA ARG A 109 11.11 12.68 8.25
C ARG A 109 10.43 11.36 7.93
N GLY A 110 11.03 10.24 8.34
CA GLY A 110 10.48 8.90 8.10
C GLY A 110 10.84 7.93 9.21
N LEU A 111 10.19 6.77 9.18
CA LEU A 111 10.40 5.68 10.10
C LEU A 111 10.52 4.37 9.30
N ILE A 112 11.70 3.77 9.32
CA ILE A 112 11.98 2.47 8.70
C ILE A 112 11.96 1.41 9.80
N VAL A 113 11.09 0.41 9.63
CA VAL A 113 10.87 -0.67 10.58
C VAL A 113 10.86 -2.02 9.87
N PRO A 114 11.29 -3.11 10.52
CA PRO A 114 11.19 -4.45 9.94
C PRO A 114 9.74 -4.91 9.77
N TRP A 115 8.87 -4.56 10.70
CA TRP A 115 7.45 -4.89 10.68
C TRP A 115 6.63 -3.70 11.16
N ALA A 116 5.43 -3.56 10.61
CA ALA A 116 4.51 -2.48 10.97
C ALA A 116 3.08 -3.04 11.11
N PRO A 117 2.24 -2.46 11.98
CA PRO A 117 0.85 -2.85 12.14
C PRO A 117 0.02 -2.33 10.96
N GLN A 118 0.20 -2.92 9.78
CA GLN A 118 -0.33 -2.43 8.50
C GLN A 118 -1.81 -2.04 8.56
N GLN A 119 -2.65 -2.88 9.18
CA GLN A 119 -4.08 -2.61 9.33
C GLN A 119 -4.36 -1.36 10.19
N ALA A 120 -3.64 -1.19 11.30
CA ALA A 120 -3.77 -0.02 12.16
C ALA A 120 -3.26 1.25 11.46
N ILE A 121 -2.19 1.14 10.68
CA ILE A 121 -1.67 2.24 9.85
C ILE A 121 -2.72 2.66 8.81
N PHE A 122 -3.34 1.73 8.09
CA PHE A 122 -4.38 2.06 7.12
C PHE A 122 -5.62 2.71 7.76
N LEU A 123 -5.92 2.39 9.02
CA LEU A 123 -7.01 3.01 9.79
C LEU A 123 -6.66 4.39 10.33
N HIS A 124 -5.37 4.73 10.42
CA HIS A 124 -4.93 5.96 11.07
C HIS A 124 -5.26 7.20 10.21
N PRO A 125 -5.86 8.26 10.77
CA PRO A 125 -6.28 9.45 10.00
C PRO A 125 -5.14 10.20 9.28
N ALA A 126 -3.91 10.08 9.78
CA ALA A 126 -2.73 10.65 9.12
C ALA A 126 -2.42 9.97 7.78
N THR A 127 -2.82 8.71 7.57
CA THR A 127 -2.39 7.92 6.42
C THR A 127 -3.09 8.41 5.16
N GLY A 128 -2.35 9.12 4.32
CA GLY A 128 -2.84 9.64 3.05
C GLY A 128 -2.72 8.61 1.95
N TRP A 129 -1.53 8.10 1.70
CA TRP A 129 -1.23 7.23 0.57
C TRP A 129 -0.49 5.99 1.04
N ALA A 130 -0.58 4.91 0.27
CA ALA A 130 0.31 3.78 0.45
C ALA A 130 1.07 3.44 -0.84
N LEU A 131 2.40 3.32 -0.75
CA LEU A 131 3.26 2.79 -1.79
C LEU A 131 3.32 1.27 -1.63
N SER A 132 2.91 0.53 -2.66
CA SER A 132 2.81 -0.92 -2.57
C SER A 132 3.14 -1.60 -3.88
N HIS A 133 3.63 -2.84 -3.77
CA HIS A 133 3.73 -3.79 -4.86
C HIS A 133 2.38 -4.25 -5.44
N CYS A 134 1.24 -3.83 -4.86
CA CYS A 134 -0.10 -4.22 -5.31
C CYS A 134 -0.36 -5.73 -5.27
N GLY A 135 0.23 -6.45 -4.31
CA GLY A 135 -0.24 -7.79 -3.96
C GLY A 135 -1.69 -7.75 -3.48
N ALA A 136 -2.44 -8.81 -3.72
CA ALA A 136 -3.89 -8.86 -3.47
C ALA A 136 -4.28 -8.38 -2.06
N GLY A 137 -3.60 -8.88 -1.02
CA GLY A 137 -3.90 -8.50 0.37
C GLY A 137 -3.79 -6.99 0.62
N ALA A 138 -2.66 -6.38 0.25
CA ALA A 138 -2.45 -4.94 0.44
C ALA A 138 -3.43 -4.10 -0.40
N MET A 139 -3.74 -4.53 -1.62
CA MET A 139 -4.75 -3.89 -2.48
C MET A 139 -6.13 -3.87 -1.80
N TYR A 140 -6.60 -5.02 -1.31
CA TYR A 140 -7.92 -5.10 -0.67
C TYR A 140 -7.98 -4.36 0.67
N GLU A 141 -6.93 -4.40 1.49
CA GLU A 141 -6.87 -3.65 2.74
C GLU A 141 -6.92 -2.14 2.51
N SER A 142 -6.16 -1.64 1.53
CA SER A 142 -6.17 -0.24 1.10
C SER A 142 -7.57 0.21 0.65
N LEU A 143 -8.24 -0.57 -0.21
CA LEU A 143 -9.60 -0.28 -0.66
C LEU A 143 -10.61 -0.30 0.50
N CYS A 144 -10.51 -1.28 1.39
CA CYS A 144 -11.35 -1.35 2.59
C CYS A 144 -11.16 -0.14 3.52
N GLN A 145 -10.02 0.56 3.44
CA GLN A 145 -9.73 1.74 4.24
C GLN A 145 -9.78 3.07 3.48
N SER A 146 -10.16 3.07 2.19
CA SER A 146 -10.19 4.25 1.35
C SER A 146 -8.82 4.94 1.19
N VAL A 147 -7.72 4.22 1.37
CA VAL A 147 -6.37 4.76 1.22
C VAL A 147 -5.92 4.50 -0.21
N PRO A 148 -5.80 5.50 -1.09
CA PRO A 148 -5.34 5.29 -2.46
C PRO A 148 -3.87 4.83 -2.51
N LEU A 149 -3.50 4.15 -3.60
CA LEU A 149 -2.17 3.57 -3.76
C LEU A 149 -1.26 4.38 -4.70
N ILE A 150 0.04 4.32 -4.43
CA ILE A 150 1.07 4.44 -5.44
C ILE A 150 1.52 3.02 -5.75
N ALA A 151 1.20 2.53 -6.93
CA ALA A 151 1.45 1.17 -7.38
C ALA A 151 2.86 1.05 -7.93
N TRP A 152 3.60 0.06 -7.43
CA TRP A 152 4.93 -0.32 -7.90
C TRP A 152 4.98 -1.84 -8.05
N PRO A 153 4.29 -2.40 -9.07
CA PRO A 153 4.23 -3.84 -9.25
C PRO A 153 5.60 -4.44 -9.59
N ILE A 154 5.88 -5.62 -9.06
CA ILE A 154 7.15 -6.34 -9.26
C ILE A 154 6.93 -7.50 -10.25
N ALA A 155 6.04 -8.45 -9.94
CA ALA A 155 5.81 -9.63 -10.77
C ALA A 155 4.45 -10.32 -10.50
N VAL A 156 4.20 -11.42 -11.22
CA VAL A 156 3.00 -12.26 -11.09
C VAL A 156 1.72 -11.49 -11.47
N ASP A 157 0.77 -11.37 -10.54
CA ASP A 157 -0.54 -10.73 -10.69
C ASP A 157 -0.49 -9.22 -10.38
N GLN A 158 0.59 -8.76 -9.76
CA GLN A 158 0.77 -7.38 -9.33
C GLN A 158 0.61 -6.34 -10.45
N PRO A 159 1.18 -6.52 -11.67
CA PRO A 159 0.98 -5.54 -12.74
C PRO A 159 -0.47 -5.44 -13.21
N GLN A 160 -1.24 -6.53 -13.10
CA GLN A 160 -2.65 -6.54 -13.43
C GLN A 160 -3.47 -5.83 -12.35
N HIS A 161 -3.17 -6.06 -11.07
CA HIS A 161 -3.78 -5.31 -9.97
C HIS A 161 -3.45 -3.82 -10.04
N ALA A 162 -2.19 -3.46 -10.30
CA ALA A 162 -1.77 -2.08 -10.49
C ALA A 162 -2.59 -1.39 -11.59
N ARG A 163 -2.75 -2.06 -12.74
CA ARG A 163 -3.60 -1.57 -13.85
C ARG A 163 -5.06 -1.40 -13.43
N TRP A 164 -5.63 -2.39 -12.77
CA TRP A 164 -7.02 -2.36 -12.35
C TRP A 164 -7.27 -1.19 -11.37
N MET A 165 -6.37 -1.02 -10.40
CA MET A 165 -6.41 0.09 -9.46
C MET A 165 -6.20 1.45 -10.13
N SER A 166 -5.28 1.57 -11.08
CA SER A 166 -4.93 2.85 -11.70
C SER A 166 -5.88 3.28 -12.83
N GLU A 167 -6.28 2.35 -13.70
CA GLU A 167 -7.08 2.64 -14.91
C GLU A 167 -8.57 2.35 -14.75
N THR A 168 -8.95 1.31 -14.00
CA THR A 168 -10.37 0.90 -13.88
C THR A 168 -11.06 1.53 -12.67
N LEU A 169 -10.48 1.36 -11.49
CA LEU A 169 -11.04 1.92 -10.26
C LEU A 169 -10.64 3.38 -10.06
N ASP A 170 -9.56 3.80 -10.73
CA ASP A 170 -8.98 5.14 -10.60
C ASP A 170 -8.74 5.50 -9.12
N THR A 171 -8.10 4.58 -8.39
CA THR A 171 -7.75 4.68 -6.97
C THR A 171 -6.24 4.65 -6.74
N ALA A 172 -5.43 4.59 -7.81
CA ALA A 172 -3.99 4.55 -7.73
C ALA A 172 -3.27 5.36 -8.81
N PHE A 173 -2.05 5.79 -8.49
CA PHE A 173 -1.02 6.10 -9.48
C PHE A 173 -0.17 4.84 -9.73
N GLU A 174 0.48 4.72 -10.88
CA GLU A 174 1.42 3.63 -11.16
C GLU A 174 2.79 4.22 -11.49
N LEU A 175 3.84 3.74 -10.81
CA LEU A 175 5.22 4.03 -11.15
C LEU A 175 5.65 3.07 -12.26
N LEU A 176 5.99 3.62 -13.42
CA LEU A 176 6.34 2.87 -14.62
C LEU A 176 7.85 2.84 -14.85
N GLN A 177 8.57 3.93 -14.55
CA GLN A 177 10.02 4.01 -14.74
C GLN A 177 10.80 3.03 -13.85
N VAL A 178 10.19 2.58 -12.76
CA VAL A 178 10.76 1.61 -11.82
C VAL A 178 10.75 0.16 -12.30
N ARG A 179 10.10 -0.11 -13.45
CA ARG A 179 9.97 -1.46 -14.00
C ARG A 179 11.32 -2.01 -14.45
N VAL A 180 11.55 -3.30 -14.18
CA VAL A 180 12.79 -4.01 -14.49
C VAL A 180 12.52 -5.26 -15.33
N GLY A 181 13.57 -5.82 -15.94
CA GLY A 181 13.51 -7.07 -16.71
C GLY A 181 12.51 -7.00 -17.88
N LEU A 182 11.63 -8.00 -18.00
CA LEU A 182 10.63 -8.03 -19.07
C LEU A 182 9.67 -6.82 -19.04
N GLY A 183 9.55 -6.14 -17.90
CA GLY A 183 8.73 -4.95 -17.71
C GLY A 183 9.34 -3.64 -18.24
N GLN A 184 10.61 -3.63 -18.64
CA GLN A 184 11.30 -2.44 -19.21
C GLN A 184 10.86 -2.09 -20.64
N LYS A 185 10.03 -2.93 -21.26
CA LYS A 185 9.43 -2.58 -22.55
C LYS A 185 8.38 -1.49 -22.36
N LYS A 186 8.09 -0.77 -23.45
CA LYS A 186 7.03 0.24 -23.53
C LYS A 186 5.74 -0.28 -22.86
N ALA A 187 5.27 0.47 -21.86
CA ALA A 187 4.06 0.17 -21.13
C ALA A 187 2.86 0.78 -21.84
N PHE A 188 1.93 -0.04 -22.35
CA PHE A 188 0.67 0.46 -22.90
C PHE A 188 -0.31 0.82 -21.76
N ARG A 189 0.03 1.89 -21.04
CA ARG A 189 -0.75 2.53 -19.97
C ARG A 189 -1.13 3.94 -20.40
N GLY A 190 -2.32 4.40 -20.03
CA GLY A 190 -2.73 5.79 -20.28
C GLY A 190 -3.05 6.16 -21.74
N GLY A 191 -3.14 5.18 -22.66
CA GLY A 191 -3.58 5.39 -24.04
C GLY A 191 -2.85 4.53 -25.09
N PRO A 192 -3.20 4.68 -26.38
CA PRO A 192 -2.60 3.92 -27.49
C PRO A 192 -1.09 4.14 -27.61
N GLU A 193 -0.63 5.35 -27.31
CA GLU A 193 0.78 5.72 -27.38
C GLU A 193 1.62 5.16 -26.23
N GLY A 194 1.01 4.66 -25.15
CA GLY A 194 1.71 4.11 -23.99
C GLY A 194 2.72 5.05 -23.34
N THR A 195 3.66 4.47 -22.60
CA THR A 195 4.74 5.17 -21.90
C THR A 195 6.04 4.40 -22.11
N GLU A 196 7.07 5.08 -22.59
CA GLU A 196 8.40 4.49 -22.70
C GLU A 196 9.06 4.40 -21.32
N ILE A 197 9.69 3.25 -21.04
CA ILE A 197 10.41 3.02 -19.80
C ILE A 197 11.88 3.28 -20.07
N VAL A 198 12.37 4.41 -19.59
CA VAL A 198 13.77 4.83 -19.72
C VAL A 198 14.62 4.14 -18.65
N GLY A 199 14.09 4.06 -17.42
CA GLY A 199 14.70 3.29 -16.32
C GLY A 199 16.03 3.84 -15.80
N THR A 200 16.38 5.09 -16.12
CA THR A 200 17.55 5.75 -15.51
C THR A 200 17.21 6.31 -14.13
N GLU A 201 18.24 6.57 -13.33
CA GLU A 201 18.12 7.22 -12.03
C GLU A 201 17.31 8.53 -12.12
N GLU A 202 17.61 9.36 -13.12
CA GLU A 202 16.96 10.65 -13.33
C GLU A 202 15.48 10.46 -13.67
N ALA A 203 15.15 9.51 -14.56
CA ALA A 203 13.78 9.23 -14.97
C ALA A 203 12.94 8.70 -13.81
N ILE A 204 13.49 7.76 -13.03
CA ILE A 204 12.84 7.18 -11.85
C ILE A 204 12.60 8.27 -10.79
N LYS A 205 13.63 9.04 -10.45
CA LYS A 205 13.51 10.10 -9.44
C LYS A 205 12.57 11.22 -9.91
N ALA A 206 12.52 11.52 -11.20
CA ALA A 206 11.57 12.48 -11.76
C ALA A 206 10.12 11.97 -11.65
N GLU A 207 9.86 10.72 -12.03
CA GLU A 207 8.53 10.11 -11.90
C GLU A 207 8.04 10.07 -10.45
N ILE A 208 8.91 9.66 -9.51
CA ILE A 208 8.56 9.62 -8.08
C ILE A 208 8.16 11.02 -7.59
N ARG A 209 8.91 12.07 -7.96
CA ARG A 209 8.57 13.46 -7.57
C ARG A 209 7.25 13.92 -8.19
N ASP A 210 7.03 13.63 -9.47
CA ASP A 210 5.79 13.98 -10.16
C ASP A 210 4.58 13.32 -9.50
N VAL A 211 4.66 12.01 -9.25
CA VAL A 211 3.57 11.25 -8.61
C VAL A 211 3.31 11.77 -7.19
N LEU A 212 4.34 11.99 -6.37
CA LEU A 212 4.16 12.55 -5.02
C LEU A 212 3.53 13.95 -5.04
N LYS A 213 3.82 14.77 -6.05
CA LYS A 213 3.17 16.07 -6.26
C LYS A 213 1.70 15.88 -6.67
N ARG A 214 1.42 14.99 -7.63
CA ARG A 214 0.05 14.70 -8.12
C ARG A 214 -0.83 14.08 -7.06
N CYS A 215 -0.28 13.35 -6.10
CA CYS A 215 -0.98 12.87 -4.90
C CYS A 215 -1.65 13.99 -4.09
N LYS A 216 -1.16 15.24 -4.18
CA LYS A 216 -1.72 16.43 -3.53
C LYS A 216 -2.54 17.33 -4.48
N SER A 217 -2.71 16.92 -5.73
CA SER A 217 -3.47 17.68 -6.73
C SER A 217 -4.94 17.25 -6.78
N GLU A 218 -5.74 17.93 -7.59
CA GLU A 218 -7.11 17.51 -7.93
C GLU A 218 -7.18 16.06 -8.41
N GLU A 219 -6.16 15.58 -9.12
CA GLU A 219 -6.10 14.18 -9.54
C GLU A 219 -6.00 13.23 -8.33
N GLY A 220 -5.16 13.58 -7.34
CA GLY A 220 -5.03 12.84 -6.09
C GLY A 220 -6.30 12.88 -5.24
N HIS A 221 -6.95 14.04 -5.16
CA HIS A 221 -8.23 14.20 -4.46
C HIS A 221 -9.33 13.35 -5.09
N ARG A 222 -9.41 13.32 -6.43
CA ARG A 222 -10.33 12.45 -7.18
C ARG A 222 -10.06 10.97 -6.90
N LYS A 223 -8.81 10.52 -6.94
CA LYS A 223 -8.46 9.12 -6.64
C LYS A 223 -8.83 8.70 -5.22
N ARG A 224 -8.66 9.59 -4.23
CA ARG A 224 -9.12 9.37 -2.86
C ARG A 224 -10.64 9.30 -2.77
N ALA A 225 -11.37 10.17 -3.47
CA ALA A 225 -12.83 10.13 -3.53
C ALA A 225 -13.34 8.82 -4.15
N ASN A 226 -12.66 8.32 -5.19
CA ASN A 226 -12.97 7.01 -5.77
C ASN A 226 -12.68 5.87 -4.78
N ALA A 227 -11.56 5.91 -4.05
CA ALA A 227 -11.27 4.91 -3.03
C ALA A 227 -12.37 4.88 -1.94
N LYS A 228 -12.88 6.05 -1.53
CA LYS A 228 -14.05 6.14 -0.64
C LYS A 228 -15.32 5.52 -1.24
N ARG A 229 -15.57 5.74 -2.53
CA ARG A 229 -16.71 5.12 -3.24
C ARG A 229 -16.58 3.59 -3.28
N VAL A 230 -15.40 3.07 -3.62
CA VAL A 230 -15.15 1.62 -3.66
C VAL A 230 -15.30 1.01 -2.26
N LYS A 231 -14.80 1.65 -1.20
CA LYS A 231 -15.05 1.22 0.18
C LYS A 231 -16.55 1.10 0.48
N GLN A 232 -17.33 2.08 0.05
CA GLN A 232 -18.77 2.08 0.28
C GLN A 232 -19.46 0.94 -0.46
N GLN A 233 -19.09 0.67 -1.71
CA GLN A 233 -19.57 -0.49 -2.47
C GLN A 233 -19.23 -1.82 -1.79
N ILE A 234 -18.00 -1.96 -1.28
CA ILE A 234 -17.58 -3.16 -0.53
C ILE A 234 -18.43 -3.33 0.74
N LYS A 235 -18.73 -2.23 1.45
CA LYS A 235 -19.58 -2.28 2.65
C LYS A 235 -21.01 -2.69 2.31
N GLU A 236 -21.60 -2.11 1.28
CA GLU A 236 -22.97 -2.44 0.82
C GLU A 236 -23.08 -3.89 0.35
N ALA A 237 -22.07 -4.39 -0.37
CA ALA A 237 -22.03 -5.80 -0.79
C ALA A 237 -22.07 -6.78 0.40
N ARG A 238 -21.61 -6.34 1.59
CA ARG A 238 -21.52 -7.12 2.83
C ARG A 238 -22.71 -6.97 3.78
N THR A 239 -23.62 -6.03 3.52
CA THR A 239 -24.83 -5.93 4.36
C THR A 239 -25.70 -7.16 4.18
N ALA A 240 -26.49 -7.52 5.20
CA ALA A 240 -27.42 -8.64 5.09
C ALA A 240 -28.34 -8.51 3.87
N GLY A 241 -28.41 -9.56 3.04
CA GLY A 241 -29.12 -9.56 1.76
C GLY A 241 -28.38 -8.84 0.61
N GLY A 242 -27.17 -8.35 0.87
CA GLY A 242 -26.30 -7.73 -0.13
C GLY A 242 -25.74 -8.72 -1.16
N GLN A 243 -24.92 -8.21 -2.07
CA GLN A 243 -24.44 -8.98 -3.21
C GLN A 243 -23.68 -10.26 -2.80
N ILE A 244 -22.92 -10.22 -1.71
CA ILE A 244 -22.15 -11.38 -1.24
C ILE A 244 -23.10 -12.50 -0.79
N ASP A 245 -24.12 -12.18 0.02
CA ASP A 245 -25.12 -13.17 0.46
C ASP A 245 -25.85 -13.80 -0.73
N GLN A 246 -26.21 -12.98 -1.73
CA GLN A 246 -26.86 -13.46 -2.96
C GLN A 246 -25.96 -14.42 -3.74
N HIS A 247 -24.68 -14.10 -3.88
CA HIS A 247 -23.72 -14.97 -4.57
C HIS A 247 -23.48 -16.28 -3.81
N TYR A 248 -23.44 -16.25 -2.48
CA TYR A 248 -23.33 -17.47 -1.68
C TYR A 248 -24.56 -18.36 -1.78
N GLU A 249 -25.76 -17.79 -1.86
CA GLU A 249 -26.97 -18.55 -2.09
C GLU A 249 -26.94 -19.25 -3.46
N LEU A 250 -26.55 -18.54 -4.52
CA LEU A 250 -26.37 -19.14 -5.85
C LEU A 250 -25.31 -20.26 -5.84
N LEU A 251 -24.18 -20.04 -5.16
CA LEU A 251 -23.14 -21.04 -5.02
C LEU A 251 -23.64 -22.28 -4.25
N ARG A 252 -24.39 -22.07 -3.16
CA ARG A 252 -25.01 -23.15 -2.38
C ARG A 252 -25.93 -23.99 -3.26
N GLN A 253 -26.80 -23.35 -4.05
CA GLN A 253 -27.70 -24.04 -4.98
C GLN A 253 -26.95 -24.84 -6.05
N ALA A 254 -25.78 -24.37 -6.49
CA ALA A 254 -24.98 -25.05 -7.51
C ALA A 254 -24.18 -26.26 -6.97
N ILE A 255 -23.83 -26.27 -5.68
CA ILE A 255 -22.97 -27.30 -5.08
C ILE A 255 -23.77 -28.37 -4.32
N VAL A 256 -24.96 -28.03 -3.80
CA VAL A 256 -25.87 -29.00 -3.17
C VAL A 256 -26.66 -29.69 -4.28
N VAL A 257 -26.03 -30.69 -4.91
CA VAL A 257 -26.65 -31.67 -5.81
C VAL A 257 -27.00 -32.93 -5.02
#